data_AF-A0A8S3PVA8-F1
#
_entry.id   AF-A0A8S3PVA8-F1
#
_cell.length_a   1.000
_cell.length_b   1.000
_cell.length_c   1.000
_cell.angle_alpha   90.00
_cell.angle_beta   90.00
_cell.angle_gamma   90.00
#
_symmetry.space_group_name_H-M   'P 1'
#
loop_
_entity.id
_entity.type
_entity.pdbx_description
1 polymer ?
#
loop_
_entity_poly.entity_id
_entity_poly.type
_entity_poly.pdbx_seq_one_letter_code
_entity_poly.pdbx_strand_id
1 'polypeptide(L)'
;MELPDGVRKMNFCDLIKELERQSSPRPSDYSMNKLYSYITRFLSHFSKERFMIGGSTEENTRLRTSIDDGDYDYLLISEIAIPSEYIEYKRDRPSCFVHVNGSFMQEQFPDIEMVDGKYLPSSLLSEIKPEAYKHVGDIIKLLCENDDKIGVNEVKIVYSRKKHKDYIPMFPIKGNPKGLDKWIKRDRKSHWPPEDTVNRVSKCQFFFVAKPAPVKAEKEKDFCLAYSMAEKELSEALRTVQKRVLLIVKAFNKYYIWRLISCCERFRLDTYQKWQAKVCAMRCQAF
;
A
#
# COMPACT_ATOMS: atom_id res chain seq x y z
N MET A 1 10.37 12.43 -35.43
CA MET A 1 9.91 11.16 -34.84
C MET A 1 8.39 11.20 -34.90
N GLU A 2 7.81 10.61 -35.96
CA GLU A 2 6.36 10.61 -36.18
C GLU A 2 5.71 9.54 -35.30
N LEU A 3 4.57 9.88 -34.70
CA LEU A 3 3.79 8.93 -33.90
C LEU A 3 3.07 7.95 -34.85
N PRO A 4 2.83 6.70 -34.45
CA PRO A 4 2.13 5.73 -35.26
C PRO A 4 0.75 6.23 -35.71
N ASP A 5 0.33 5.83 -36.92
CA ASP A 5 -0.99 6.17 -37.46
C ASP A 5 -2.13 5.79 -36.51
N GLY A 6 -3.04 6.73 -36.28
CA GLY A 6 -4.18 6.57 -35.37
C GLY A 6 -3.97 7.14 -33.95
N VAL A 7 -2.75 7.57 -33.58
CA VAL A 7 -2.53 8.29 -32.31
C VAL A 7 -3.01 9.73 -32.47
N ARG A 8 -4.26 9.98 -32.06
CA ARG A 8 -4.82 11.34 -32.00
C ARG A 8 -3.90 12.20 -31.12
N LYS A 9 -3.31 13.26 -31.68
CA LYS A 9 -2.56 14.26 -30.90
C LYS A 9 -3.52 14.87 -29.87
N MET A 10 -3.42 14.38 -28.64
CA MET A 10 -4.17 14.91 -27.51
C MET A 10 -3.44 16.16 -27.03
N ASN A 11 -4.14 17.29 -26.96
CA ASN A 11 -3.56 18.48 -26.33
C ASN A 11 -3.45 18.26 -24.81
N PHE A 12 -2.65 19.09 -24.13
CA PHE A 12 -2.40 18.92 -22.70
C PHE A 12 -3.68 18.98 -21.87
N CYS A 13 -4.63 19.88 -22.20
CA CYS A 13 -5.89 20.00 -21.48
C CYS A 13 -6.74 18.72 -21.58
N ASP A 14 -6.80 18.12 -22.75
CA ASP A 14 -7.53 16.87 -22.98
C ASP A 14 -6.85 15.69 -22.27
N LEU A 15 -5.53 15.67 -22.20
CA LEU A 15 -4.79 14.69 -21.40
C LEU A 15 -5.15 14.80 -19.92
N ILE A 16 -5.20 16.02 -19.36
CA ILE A 16 -5.59 16.21 -17.96
C ILE A 16 -7.01 15.70 -17.71
N LYS A 17 -7.97 16.06 -18.57
CA LYS A 17 -9.36 15.57 -18.45
C LYS A 17 -9.44 14.06 -18.51
N GLU A 18 -8.68 13.44 -19.40
CA GLU A 18 -8.63 11.98 -19.51
C GLU A 18 -8.03 11.34 -18.25
N LEU A 19 -6.93 11.86 -17.71
CA LEU A 19 -6.34 11.37 -16.46
C LEU A 19 -7.28 11.53 -15.26
N GLU A 20 -7.99 12.66 -15.17
CA GLU A 20 -9.03 12.89 -14.16
C GLU A 20 -10.14 11.84 -14.29
N ARG A 21 -10.66 11.63 -15.51
CA ARG A 21 -11.69 10.62 -15.82
C ARG A 21 -11.23 9.21 -15.45
N GLN A 22 -9.99 8.85 -15.72
CA GLN A 22 -9.41 7.56 -15.35
C GLN A 22 -9.29 7.38 -13.83
N SER A 23 -9.02 8.48 -13.11
CA SER A 23 -8.87 8.51 -11.65
C SER A 23 -10.18 8.47 -10.87
N SER A 24 -11.29 8.83 -11.50
CA SER A 24 -12.60 8.86 -10.86
C SER A 24 -13.00 7.51 -10.26
N PRO A 25 -13.61 7.51 -9.05
CA PRO A 25 -14.18 6.31 -8.44
C PRO A 25 -15.19 5.62 -9.36
N ARG A 26 -15.26 4.30 -9.29
CA ARG A 26 -16.24 3.47 -9.98
C ARG A 26 -17.18 2.79 -8.98
N PRO A 27 -18.40 2.40 -9.39
CA PRO A 27 -19.31 1.63 -8.54
C PRO A 27 -18.66 0.40 -7.87
N SER A 28 -17.75 -0.28 -8.58
CA SER A 28 -17.00 -1.41 -8.05
C SER A 28 -16.11 -1.06 -6.85
N ASP A 29 -15.54 0.15 -6.78
CA ASP A 29 -14.74 0.58 -5.64
C ASP A 29 -15.62 0.63 -4.37
N TYR A 30 -16.83 1.19 -4.49
CA TYR A 30 -17.79 1.26 -3.40
C TYR A 30 -18.29 -0.12 -2.97
N SER A 31 -18.62 -1.00 -3.93
CA SER A 31 -19.07 -2.36 -3.62
C SER A 31 -18.01 -3.17 -2.87
N MET A 32 -16.72 -3.05 -3.28
CA MET A 32 -15.62 -3.71 -2.57
C MET A 32 -15.46 -3.12 -1.17
N ASN A 33 -15.41 -1.79 -1.03
CA ASN A 33 -15.34 -1.13 0.28
C ASN A 33 -16.46 -1.59 1.23
N LYS A 34 -17.69 -1.71 0.71
CA LYS A 34 -18.83 -2.20 1.47
C LYS A 34 -18.65 -3.66 1.91
N LEU A 35 -18.22 -4.55 1.01
CA LEU A 35 -17.95 -5.96 1.34
C LEU A 35 -16.93 -6.08 2.49
N TYR A 36 -15.80 -5.39 2.40
CA TYR A 36 -14.76 -5.46 3.43
C TYR A 36 -15.14 -4.76 4.74
N SER A 37 -16.02 -3.75 4.68
CA SER A 37 -16.63 -3.19 5.89
C SER A 37 -17.50 -4.21 6.61
N TYR A 38 -18.26 -5.04 5.88
CA TYR A 38 -19.05 -6.12 6.48
C TYR A 38 -18.16 -7.21 7.06
N ILE A 39 -17.13 -7.62 6.34
CA ILE A 39 -16.16 -8.60 6.82
C ILE A 39 -15.49 -8.11 8.12
N THR A 40 -15.02 -6.86 8.13
CA THR A 40 -14.39 -6.27 9.32
C THR A 40 -15.36 -6.20 10.49
N ARG A 41 -16.62 -5.79 10.24
CA ARG A 41 -17.65 -5.77 11.29
C ARG A 41 -17.95 -7.17 11.83
N PHE A 42 -18.03 -8.17 10.96
CA PHE A 42 -18.22 -9.56 11.36
C PHE A 42 -17.05 -10.06 12.22
N LEU A 43 -15.81 -9.84 11.75
CA LEU A 43 -14.60 -10.23 12.47
C LEU A 43 -14.46 -9.56 13.84
N SER A 44 -14.96 -8.32 13.98
CA SER A 44 -14.90 -7.59 15.26
C SER A 44 -15.61 -8.29 16.42
N HIS A 45 -16.45 -9.30 16.16
CA HIS A 45 -17.07 -10.15 17.18
C HIS A 45 -16.13 -11.24 17.72
N PHE A 46 -15.06 -11.57 17.00
CA PHE A 46 -14.16 -12.71 17.29
C PHE A 46 -12.73 -12.27 17.58
N SER A 47 -12.26 -11.20 16.94
CA SER A 47 -10.90 -10.68 17.09
C SER A 47 -10.86 -9.17 16.83
N LYS A 48 -9.68 -8.56 17.00
CA LYS A 48 -9.45 -7.15 16.60
C LYS A 48 -8.82 -7.02 15.21
N GLU A 49 -8.74 -8.13 14.48
CA GLU A 49 -8.25 -8.14 13.10
C GLU A 49 -9.22 -7.38 12.20
N ARG A 50 -8.70 -6.71 11.17
CA ARG A 50 -9.53 -5.88 10.30
C ARG A 50 -9.00 -5.81 8.87
N PHE A 51 -9.91 -5.59 7.94
CA PHE A 51 -9.59 -5.32 6.54
C PHE A 51 -9.72 -3.84 6.25
N MET A 52 -8.83 -3.32 5.43
CA MET A 52 -8.94 -1.99 4.85
C MET A 52 -8.60 -2.04 3.37
N ILE A 53 -9.25 -1.22 2.56
CA ILE A 53 -8.72 -0.92 1.23
C ILE A 53 -7.66 0.17 1.38
N GLY A 54 -6.58 0.07 0.63
CA GLY A 54 -5.47 1.01 0.63
C GLY A 54 -5.11 1.49 -0.78
N GLY A 55 -3.97 2.19 -0.81
CA GLY A 55 -3.32 2.60 -2.04
C GLY A 55 -4.17 3.49 -2.94
N SER A 56 -3.97 3.35 -4.25
CA SER A 56 -4.46 4.33 -5.23
C SER A 56 -5.99 4.43 -5.35
N THR A 57 -6.74 3.43 -4.86
CA THR A 57 -8.22 3.50 -4.80
C THR A 57 -8.64 4.49 -3.74
N GLU A 58 -8.20 4.32 -2.49
CA GLU A 58 -8.56 5.23 -1.40
C GLU A 58 -8.00 6.63 -1.59
N GLU A 59 -6.83 6.75 -2.22
CA GLU A 59 -6.23 8.04 -2.56
C GLU A 59 -7.00 8.79 -3.68
N ASN A 60 -7.90 8.12 -4.42
CA ASN A 60 -8.53 8.64 -5.64
C ASN A 60 -7.52 9.07 -6.71
N THR A 61 -6.44 8.29 -6.88
CA THR A 61 -5.33 8.57 -7.81
C THR A 61 -5.04 7.42 -8.78
N ARG A 62 -5.95 6.44 -8.88
CA ARG A 62 -5.77 5.24 -9.70
C ARG A 62 -5.97 5.50 -11.19
N LEU A 63 -4.99 5.19 -12.03
CA LEU A 63 -5.10 5.38 -13.49
C LEU A 63 -5.63 4.11 -14.17
N ARG A 64 -6.94 4.09 -14.42
CA ARG A 64 -7.68 2.98 -15.04
C ARG A 64 -7.77 3.14 -16.55
N THR A 65 -7.93 2.04 -17.28
CA THR A 65 -8.27 2.05 -18.71
C THR A 65 -9.62 1.36 -18.94
N SER A 66 -9.99 1.14 -20.20
CA SER A 66 -11.17 0.35 -20.57
C SER A 66 -11.00 -1.15 -20.31
N ILE A 67 -9.76 -1.63 -20.16
CA ILE A 67 -9.40 -3.05 -20.01
C ILE A 67 -8.66 -3.36 -18.70
N ASP A 68 -8.24 -2.33 -17.96
CA ASP A 68 -7.45 -2.44 -16.72
C ASP A 68 -8.08 -1.54 -15.65
N ASP A 69 -8.67 -2.16 -14.63
CA ASP A 69 -9.28 -1.46 -13.51
C ASP A 69 -8.27 -1.13 -12.40
N GLY A 70 -7.02 -1.56 -12.57
CA GLY A 70 -5.93 -1.47 -11.62
C GLY A 70 -6.10 -2.45 -10.45
N ASP A 71 -5.01 -2.61 -9.70
CA ASP A 71 -4.89 -3.59 -8.63
C ASP A 71 -5.48 -3.05 -7.33
N TYR A 72 -6.34 -3.80 -6.65
CA TYR A 72 -6.89 -3.41 -5.35
C TYR A 72 -5.96 -3.86 -4.23
N ASP A 73 -5.44 -2.89 -3.46
CA ASP A 73 -4.60 -3.14 -2.29
C ASP A 73 -5.50 -3.38 -1.07
N TYR A 74 -5.64 -4.62 -0.63
CA TYR A 74 -6.37 -5.02 0.58
C TYR A 74 -5.38 -5.19 1.73
N LEU A 75 -5.46 -4.30 2.71
CA LEU A 75 -4.62 -4.32 3.89
C LEU A 75 -5.26 -5.25 4.93
N LEU A 76 -4.53 -6.30 5.30
CA LEU A 76 -4.91 -7.21 6.37
C LEU A 76 -4.20 -6.76 7.63
N ILE A 77 -4.96 -6.29 8.60
CA ILE A 77 -4.37 -5.69 9.80
C ILE A 77 -4.54 -6.67 10.95
N SER A 78 -3.41 -7.16 11.45
CA SER A 78 -3.37 -8.04 12.61
C SER A 78 -3.85 -7.33 13.87
N GLU A 79 -4.40 -8.08 14.81
CA GLU A 79 -4.66 -7.58 16.16
C GLU A 79 -3.37 -7.39 16.99
N ILE A 80 -2.28 -8.05 16.58
CA ILE A 80 -1.00 -7.95 17.26
C ILE A 80 -0.33 -6.63 16.88
N ALA A 81 -0.33 -5.68 17.82
CA ALA A 81 0.34 -4.40 17.64
C ALA A 81 1.77 -4.44 18.20
N ILE A 82 2.73 -3.99 17.40
CA ILE A 82 4.15 -3.95 17.72
C ILE A 82 4.49 -2.63 18.40
N PRO A 83 4.98 -2.62 19.64
CA PRO A 83 5.36 -1.38 20.30
C PRO A 83 6.55 -0.69 19.62
N SER A 84 6.46 0.64 19.50
CA SER A 84 7.44 1.43 18.75
C SER A 84 8.88 1.38 19.29
N GLU A 85 9.04 1.05 20.56
CA GLU A 85 10.32 0.87 21.24
C GLU A 85 11.11 -0.37 20.77
N TYR A 86 10.44 -1.36 20.15
CA TYR A 86 11.09 -2.54 19.57
C TYR A 86 11.57 -2.32 18.13
N ILE A 87 11.43 -1.09 17.60
CA ILE A 87 11.82 -0.75 16.23
C ILE A 87 13.30 -0.37 16.17
N GLU A 88 14.07 -1.14 15.41
CA GLU A 88 15.47 -0.86 15.17
C GLU A 88 15.71 -0.25 13.78
N TYR A 89 15.91 1.06 13.76
CA TYR A 89 16.30 1.81 12.57
C TYR A 89 17.76 1.57 12.21
N LYS A 90 18.02 1.18 10.96
CA LYS A 90 19.38 0.95 10.46
C LYS A 90 19.89 2.19 9.73
N ARG A 91 21.16 2.56 9.98
CA ARG A 91 21.78 3.78 9.43
C ARG A 91 22.18 3.65 7.96
N ASP A 92 22.38 2.43 7.48
CA ASP A 92 22.94 2.13 6.17
C ASP A 92 21.89 1.81 5.09
N ARG A 93 20.62 2.06 5.40
CA ARG A 93 19.46 1.85 4.54
C ARG A 93 18.42 2.96 4.78
N PRO A 94 17.42 3.13 3.89
CA PRO A 94 16.43 4.19 4.06
C PRO A 94 15.68 4.05 5.39
N SER A 95 15.33 5.17 6.03
CA SER A 95 14.75 5.21 7.38
C SER A 95 13.41 4.50 7.54
N CYS A 96 12.73 4.18 6.44
CA CYS A 96 11.51 3.40 6.45
C CYS A 96 11.74 1.88 6.53
N PHE A 97 12.97 1.39 6.33
CA PHE A 97 13.30 -0.02 6.48
C PHE A 97 13.93 -0.28 7.85
N VAL A 98 13.37 -1.24 8.57
CA VAL A 98 13.70 -1.49 9.97
C VAL A 98 13.80 -2.98 10.22
N HIS A 99 14.44 -3.33 11.34
CA HIS A 99 14.24 -4.62 11.98
C HIS A 99 13.37 -4.42 13.21
N VAL A 100 12.62 -5.46 13.57
CA VAL A 100 11.80 -5.45 14.78
C VAL A 100 12.37 -6.46 15.76
N ASN A 101 12.72 -6.00 16.95
CA ASN A 101 13.11 -6.89 18.04
C ASN A 101 11.88 -7.68 18.52
N GLY A 102 11.94 -9.00 18.43
CA GLY A 102 10.82 -9.91 18.69
C GLY A 102 10.67 -10.34 20.15
N SER A 103 11.48 -9.82 21.08
CA SER A 103 11.42 -10.26 22.48
C SER A 103 10.04 -10.07 23.13
N PHE A 104 9.28 -9.04 22.75
CA PHE A 104 7.89 -8.84 23.23
C PHE A 104 6.91 -9.91 22.75
N MET A 105 7.22 -10.59 21.64
CA MET A 105 6.39 -11.67 21.10
C MET A 105 6.72 -13.01 21.73
N GLN A 106 7.95 -13.25 22.17
CA GLN A 106 8.33 -14.53 22.80
C GLN A 106 7.53 -14.80 24.08
N GLU A 107 7.12 -13.75 24.81
CA GLU A 107 6.25 -13.89 25.99
C GLU A 107 4.84 -14.39 25.62
N GLN A 108 4.33 -13.98 24.46
CA GLN A 108 2.96 -14.30 24.02
C GLN A 108 2.91 -15.55 23.13
N PHE A 109 4.00 -15.83 22.42
CA PHE A 109 4.12 -16.88 21.42
C PHE A 109 5.51 -17.53 21.55
N PRO A 110 5.70 -18.44 22.52
CA PRO A 110 7.01 -19.01 22.83
C PRO A 110 7.59 -19.86 21.69
N ASP A 111 6.73 -20.35 20.79
CA ASP A 111 7.11 -21.18 19.65
C ASP A 111 7.54 -20.38 18.42
N ILE A 112 7.48 -19.04 18.44
CA ILE A 112 7.96 -18.22 17.31
C ILE A 112 9.50 -18.26 17.26
N GLU A 113 10.01 -18.86 16.18
CA GLU A 113 11.43 -18.85 15.87
C GLU A 113 11.87 -17.44 15.41
N MET A 114 12.80 -16.84 16.18
CA MET A 114 13.35 -15.53 15.89
C MET A 114 14.56 -15.63 14.95
N VAL A 115 14.65 -14.72 14.00
CA VAL A 115 15.84 -14.59 13.13
C VAL A 115 17.00 -14.05 13.96
N ASP A 116 18.16 -14.70 13.87
CA ASP A 116 19.34 -14.44 14.70
C ASP A 116 19.06 -14.50 16.21
N GLY A 117 18.02 -15.22 16.64
CA GLY A 117 17.59 -15.31 18.04
C GLY A 117 17.05 -13.99 18.63
N LYS A 118 16.78 -12.98 17.79
CA LYS A 118 16.40 -11.63 18.27
C LYS A 118 15.28 -10.98 17.46
N TYR A 119 15.30 -11.11 16.14
CA TYR A 119 14.42 -10.33 15.27
C TYR A 119 13.19 -11.12 14.86
N LEU A 120 12.05 -10.43 14.71
CA LEU A 120 10.86 -11.04 14.14
C LEU A 120 11.12 -11.48 12.69
N PRO A 121 10.66 -12.68 12.31
CA PRO A 121 10.72 -13.10 10.93
C PRO A 121 9.68 -12.35 10.08
N SER A 122 10.11 -11.79 8.96
CA SER A 122 9.25 -11.16 7.96
C SER A 122 8.23 -12.15 7.36
N SER A 123 8.50 -13.45 7.47
CA SER A 123 7.59 -14.52 7.02
C SER A 123 6.23 -14.51 7.71
N LEU A 124 6.12 -13.88 8.89
CA LEU A 124 4.84 -13.64 9.57
C LEU A 124 3.89 -12.73 8.79
N LEU A 125 4.42 -11.88 7.90
CA LEU A 125 3.64 -10.97 7.05
C LEU A 125 3.79 -11.24 5.55
N SER A 126 4.80 -11.99 5.10
CA SER A 126 4.85 -12.41 3.69
C SER A 126 3.92 -13.60 3.40
N GLU A 127 3.54 -14.34 4.44
CA GLU A 127 2.55 -15.41 4.42
C GLU A 127 1.44 -15.07 5.43
N ILE A 128 0.19 -15.44 5.12
CA ILE A 128 -0.92 -15.27 6.07
C ILE A 128 -0.85 -16.41 7.07
N LYS A 129 -0.02 -16.25 8.10
CA LYS A 129 0.18 -17.27 9.13
C LYS A 129 -0.88 -17.18 10.25
N PRO A 130 -1.43 -18.30 10.74
CA PRO A 130 -2.48 -18.30 11.76
C PRO A 130 -2.12 -17.56 13.05
N GLU A 131 -0.84 -17.53 13.42
CA GLU A 131 -0.33 -16.85 14.61
C GLU A 131 -0.55 -15.33 14.54
N ALA A 132 -0.54 -14.76 13.33
CA ALA A 132 -0.75 -13.34 13.10
C ALA A 132 -2.16 -12.99 12.58
N TYR A 133 -2.86 -13.97 11.99
CA TYR A 133 -4.13 -13.80 11.25
C TYR A 133 -5.10 -14.97 11.46
N LYS A 134 -5.55 -15.18 12.69
CA LYS A 134 -6.36 -16.33 13.10
C LYS A 134 -7.66 -16.46 12.30
N HIS A 135 -8.37 -15.35 12.04
CA HIS A 135 -9.69 -15.40 11.41
C HIS A 135 -9.70 -14.81 9.99
N VAL A 136 -8.83 -13.84 9.73
CA VAL A 136 -8.68 -13.21 8.41
C VAL A 136 -8.24 -14.21 7.33
N GLY A 137 -7.37 -15.17 7.66
CA GLY A 137 -6.87 -16.17 6.70
C GLY A 137 -7.98 -17.04 6.11
N ASP A 138 -8.88 -17.55 6.95
CA ASP A 138 -10.00 -18.39 6.51
C ASP A 138 -10.99 -17.61 5.62
N ILE A 139 -11.22 -16.34 5.95
CA ILE A 139 -12.09 -15.48 5.14
C ILE A 139 -11.48 -15.21 3.78
N ILE A 140 -10.18 -14.95 3.68
CA ILE A 140 -9.52 -14.76 2.38
C ILE A 140 -9.60 -16.03 1.57
N LYS A 141 -9.36 -17.19 2.18
CA LYS A 141 -9.53 -18.48 1.51
C LYS A 141 -10.96 -18.63 0.97
N LEU A 142 -11.98 -18.37 1.78
CA LEU A 142 -13.39 -18.39 1.34
C LEU A 142 -13.67 -17.41 0.19
N LEU A 143 -13.12 -16.19 0.25
CA LEU A 143 -13.35 -15.16 -0.78
C LEU A 143 -12.59 -15.46 -2.08
N CYS A 144 -11.38 -16.01 -1.99
CA CYS A 144 -10.53 -16.31 -3.12
C CYS A 144 -10.90 -17.65 -3.79
N GLU A 145 -11.30 -18.68 -3.04
CA GLU A 145 -11.75 -19.96 -3.60
C GLU A 145 -13.03 -19.82 -4.43
N ASN A 146 -13.83 -18.78 -4.16
CA ASN A 146 -15.02 -18.45 -4.94
C ASN A 146 -14.72 -17.57 -6.17
N ASP A 147 -13.58 -16.88 -6.26
CA ASP A 147 -13.25 -16.08 -7.47
C ASP A 147 -13.05 -16.97 -8.72
N ASP A 148 -12.63 -18.24 -8.54
CA ASP A 148 -12.48 -19.21 -9.64
C ASP A 148 -13.75 -20.04 -9.93
N LYS A 149 -14.82 -19.94 -9.11
CA LYS A 149 -16.02 -20.80 -9.22
C LYS A 149 -17.38 -20.13 -8.96
N ILE A 150 -17.58 -18.86 -9.32
CA ILE A 150 -18.96 -18.35 -9.51
C ILE A 150 -19.47 -18.78 -10.89
N GLY A 151 -20.01 -19.99 -10.94
CA GLY A 151 -20.76 -20.51 -12.05
C GLY A 151 -21.87 -21.42 -11.55
N VAL A 152 -22.98 -20.83 -11.07
CA VAL A 152 -24.29 -21.52 -11.05
C VAL A 152 -25.39 -20.50 -11.34
N ASN A 153 -25.83 -20.51 -12.60
CA ASN A 153 -27.08 -20.01 -13.16
C ASN A 153 -27.44 -18.52 -13.02
N GLU A 154 -27.48 -17.86 -14.19
CA GLU A 154 -28.03 -16.53 -14.46
C GLU A 154 -27.26 -15.31 -13.93
N VAL A 155 -26.18 -15.03 -14.66
CA VAL A 155 -25.50 -13.75 -14.99
C VAL A 155 -24.02 -14.02 -14.86
N LYS A 156 -23.43 -14.38 -16.00
CA LYS A 156 -21.98 -14.45 -16.20
C LYS A 156 -21.41 -13.05 -15.93
N ILE A 157 -20.95 -12.76 -14.71
CA ILE A 157 -19.99 -11.67 -14.51
C ILE A 157 -18.64 -12.20 -14.95
N VAL A 158 -18.47 -12.30 -16.28
CA VAL A 158 -17.16 -12.46 -16.88
C VAL A 158 -16.46 -11.12 -16.66
N TYR A 159 -15.50 -11.07 -15.73
CA TYR A 159 -14.56 -9.96 -15.72
C TYR A 159 -13.66 -10.09 -16.95
N SER A 160 -14.08 -9.49 -18.07
CA SER A 160 -13.26 -9.32 -19.28
C SER A 160 -12.12 -8.29 -19.09
N ARG A 161 -11.92 -7.80 -17.85
CA ARG A 161 -11.00 -6.74 -17.46
C ARG A 161 -10.03 -7.25 -16.39
N LYS A 162 -8.75 -6.86 -16.50
CA LYS A 162 -7.75 -7.17 -15.48
C LYS A 162 -8.12 -6.46 -14.17
N LYS A 163 -8.40 -7.26 -13.13
CA LYS A 163 -8.69 -6.81 -11.77
C LYS A 163 -7.89 -7.67 -10.81
N HIS A 164 -6.68 -7.23 -10.46
CA HIS A 164 -5.87 -7.90 -9.46
C HIS A 164 -6.33 -7.51 -8.05
N LYS A 165 -6.20 -8.44 -7.11
CA LYS A 165 -6.46 -8.21 -5.69
C LYS A 165 -5.18 -8.56 -4.95
N ASP A 166 -4.50 -7.55 -4.40
CA ASP A 166 -3.30 -7.72 -3.59
C ASP A 166 -3.70 -7.73 -2.11
N TYR A 167 -3.50 -8.85 -1.43
CA TYR A 167 -3.68 -8.93 0.02
C TYR A 167 -2.35 -8.68 0.70
N ILE A 168 -2.27 -7.62 1.50
CA ILE A 168 -1.04 -7.11 2.10
C ILE A 168 -1.17 -7.23 3.63
N PRO A 169 -0.52 -8.23 4.25
CA PRO A 169 -0.50 -8.37 5.70
C PRO A 169 0.30 -7.25 6.38
N MET A 170 -0.23 -6.77 7.50
CA MET A 170 0.30 -5.65 8.26
C MET A 170 0.20 -5.84 9.78
N PHE A 171 1.30 -5.53 10.47
CA PHE A 171 1.26 -5.32 11.91
C PHE A 171 1.05 -3.83 12.23
N PRO A 172 0.05 -3.46 13.07
CA PRO A 172 -0.04 -2.13 13.64
C PRO A 172 1.19 -1.76 14.48
N ILE A 173 1.55 -0.49 14.50
CA ILE A 173 2.55 0.08 15.41
C ILE A 173 1.86 0.68 16.63
N LYS A 174 2.13 0.16 17.83
CA LYS A 174 1.68 0.81 19.06
C LYS A 174 2.65 1.96 19.39
N GLY A 175 2.21 3.18 19.14
CA GLY A 175 3.01 4.40 19.25
C GLY A 175 3.37 5.01 17.89
N ASN A 176 4.27 5.99 17.90
CA ASN A 176 4.64 6.75 16.69
C ASN A 176 5.96 6.25 16.09
N PRO A 177 6.08 6.15 14.75
CA PRO A 177 7.36 5.91 14.12
C PRO A 177 8.30 7.10 14.36
N LYS A 178 9.60 6.81 14.45
CA LYS A 178 10.65 7.82 14.60
C LYS A 178 10.60 8.82 13.46
N GLY A 179 10.59 10.10 13.82
CA GLY A 179 10.54 11.21 12.85
C GLY A 179 9.17 11.88 12.76
N LEU A 180 8.09 11.18 13.11
CA LEU A 180 6.74 11.73 13.00
C LEU A 180 6.56 13.04 13.79
N ASP A 181 7.03 13.10 15.04
CA ASP A 181 6.92 14.32 15.86
C ASP A 181 7.66 15.51 15.23
N LYS A 182 8.83 15.25 14.61
CA LYS A 182 9.59 16.27 13.90
C LYS A 182 8.84 16.73 12.66
N TRP A 183 8.20 15.80 11.95
CA TRP A 183 7.36 16.13 10.80
C TRP A 183 6.13 16.96 11.19
N ILE A 184 5.45 16.61 12.28
CA ILE A 184 4.30 17.35 12.81
C ILE A 184 4.70 18.78 13.16
N LYS A 185 5.85 18.95 13.81
CA LYS A 185 6.35 20.25 14.31
C LYS A 185 7.13 21.08 13.27
N ARG A 186 7.33 20.56 12.06
CA ARG A 186 8.15 21.25 11.06
C ARG A 186 7.52 22.58 10.65
N ASP A 187 8.37 23.57 10.37
CA ASP A 187 7.93 24.82 9.74
C ASP A 187 7.39 24.54 8.33
N ARG A 188 6.15 24.95 8.08
CA ARG A 188 5.41 24.71 6.84
C ARG A 188 5.37 25.97 5.98
N LYS A 189 6.50 26.35 5.39
CA LYS A 189 6.59 27.51 4.48
C LYS A 189 5.56 27.49 3.34
N SER A 190 5.26 26.31 2.80
CA SER A 190 4.32 26.12 1.69
C SER A 190 2.85 25.98 2.10
N HIS A 191 2.52 26.12 3.41
CA HIS A 191 1.17 25.97 3.97
C HIS A 191 0.48 24.63 3.68
N TRP A 192 1.21 23.63 3.16
CA TRP A 192 0.71 22.28 2.91
C TRP A 192 1.53 21.24 3.69
N PRO A 193 0.88 20.21 4.27
CA PRO A 193 -0.58 20.08 4.38
C PRO A 193 -1.15 21.08 5.40
N PRO A 194 -2.44 21.42 5.30
CA PRO A 194 -3.14 22.22 6.31
C PRO A 194 -3.02 21.64 7.73
N GLU A 195 -3.13 22.50 8.75
CA GLU A 195 -2.96 22.09 10.15
C GLU A 195 -3.96 21.02 10.59
N ASP A 196 -5.21 21.10 10.13
CA ASP A 196 -6.23 20.10 10.38
C ASP A 196 -5.85 18.73 9.78
N THR A 197 -5.25 18.71 8.58
CA THR A 197 -4.70 17.49 7.98
C THR A 197 -3.52 16.96 8.80
N VAL A 198 -2.62 17.81 9.28
CA VAL A 198 -1.52 17.39 10.16
C VAL A 198 -2.07 16.73 11.43
N ASN A 199 -3.11 17.32 12.03
CA ASN A 199 -3.79 16.77 13.20
C ASN A 199 -4.43 15.41 12.90
N ARG A 200 -5.05 15.22 11.73
CA ARG A 200 -5.58 13.90 11.32
C ARG A 200 -4.47 12.87 11.14
N VAL A 201 -3.40 13.24 10.42
CA VAL A 201 -2.21 12.38 10.22
C VAL A 201 -1.56 11.98 11.55
N SER A 202 -1.46 12.90 12.51
CA SER A 202 -0.89 12.62 13.84
C SER A 202 -1.65 11.57 14.64
N LYS A 203 -2.92 11.33 14.28
CA LYS A 203 -3.81 10.35 14.91
C LYS A 203 -3.94 9.06 14.09
N CYS A 204 -3.28 8.98 12.93
CA CYS A 204 -3.33 7.77 12.11
C CYS A 204 -2.60 6.61 12.80
N GLN A 205 -3.10 5.40 12.54
CA GLN A 205 -2.37 4.17 12.82
C GLN A 205 -1.30 3.96 11.74
N PHE A 206 -0.08 3.62 12.15
CA PHE A 206 1.02 3.24 11.26
C PHE A 206 1.24 1.73 11.30
N PHE A 207 1.92 1.19 10.29
CA PHE A 207 2.02 -0.25 10.10
C PHE A 207 3.43 -0.71 9.68
N PHE A 208 3.70 -2.00 9.86
CA PHE A 208 4.77 -2.72 9.19
C PHE A 208 4.22 -3.60 8.07
N VAL A 209 4.98 -3.70 6.98
CA VAL A 209 4.80 -4.71 5.95
C VAL A 209 6.10 -5.49 5.76
N ALA A 210 6.01 -6.78 5.42
CA ALA A 210 7.17 -7.53 4.97
C ALA A 210 7.61 -7.01 3.60
N LYS A 211 8.76 -6.35 3.55
CA LYS A 211 9.34 -5.85 2.31
C LYS A 211 10.85 -5.76 2.43
N PRO A 212 11.61 -6.44 1.56
CA PRO A 212 13.06 -6.38 1.61
C PRO A 212 13.57 -4.97 1.30
N ALA A 213 14.65 -4.57 1.98
CA ALA A 213 15.28 -3.29 1.72
C ALA A 213 15.85 -3.24 0.29
N PRO A 214 15.81 -2.07 -0.39
CA PRO A 214 16.33 -1.93 -1.75
C PRO A 214 17.87 -2.01 -1.83
N VAL A 215 18.56 -1.90 -0.69
CA VAL A 215 20.01 -1.93 -0.56
C VAL A 215 20.34 -2.77 0.67
N LYS A 216 21.25 -3.75 0.52
CA LYS A 216 21.64 -4.70 1.58
C LYS A 216 20.43 -5.38 2.23
N ALA A 217 19.57 -5.97 1.40
CA ALA A 217 18.38 -6.67 1.86
C ALA A 217 18.72 -7.83 2.80
N GLU A 218 18.03 -7.89 3.93
CA GLU A 218 17.99 -9.03 4.84
C GLU A 218 16.55 -9.56 4.86
N LYS A 219 16.18 -10.26 3.77
CA LYS A 219 14.79 -10.60 3.44
C LYS A 219 14.01 -11.23 4.58
N GLU A 220 14.68 -12.02 5.42
CA GLU A 220 14.08 -12.77 6.52
C GLU A 220 13.64 -11.91 7.70
N LYS A 221 14.16 -10.69 7.84
CA LYS A 221 13.88 -9.80 8.99
C LYS A 221 13.65 -8.33 8.61
N ASP A 222 13.66 -8.03 7.31
CA ASP A 222 13.37 -6.69 6.79
C ASP A 222 11.87 -6.41 6.80
N PHE A 223 11.50 -5.37 7.54
CA PHE A 223 10.18 -4.74 7.48
C PHE A 223 10.29 -3.33 6.91
N CYS A 224 9.21 -2.88 6.26
CA CYS A 224 9.05 -1.49 5.83
C CYS A 224 7.89 -0.85 6.59
N LEU A 225 8.09 0.39 7.04
CA LEU A 225 7.02 1.24 7.54
C LEU A 225 6.03 1.54 6.41
N ALA A 226 4.75 1.32 6.68
CA ALA A 226 3.64 1.62 5.80
C ALA A 226 2.76 2.70 6.44
N TYR A 227 2.47 3.73 5.65
CA TYR A 227 1.78 4.96 6.06
C TYR A 227 0.41 5.09 5.40
N SER A 228 -0.22 3.97 5.01
CA SER A 228 -1.38 3.95 4.10
C SER A 228 -2.55 4.85 4.55
N MET A 229 -2.82 4.92 5.86
CA MET A 229 -3.83 5.84 6.40
C MET A 229 -3.42 7.31 6.28
N ALA A 230 -2.16 7.63 6.59
CA ALA A 230 -1.65 8.99 6.46
C ALA A 230 -1.52 9.43 4.99
N GLU A 231 -1.17 8.51 4.08
CA GLU A 231 -1.16 8.76 2.63
C GLU A 231 -2.54 9.14 2.11
N LYS A 232 -3.60 8.46 2.60
CA LYS A 232 -4.99 8.82 2.29
C LYS A 232 -5.30 10.25 2.75
N GLU A 233 -5.06 10.57 4.02
CA GLU A 233 -5.32 11.90 4.59
C GLU A 233 -4.57 13.02 3.82
N LEU A 234 -3.32 12.76 3.45
CA LEU A 234 -2.50 13.69 2.67
C LEU A 234 -3.03 13.83 1.23
N SER A 235 -3.50 12.74 0.62
CA SER A 235 -4.07 12.75 -0.72
C SER A 235 -5.38 13.56 -0.77
N GLU A 236 -6.23 13.41 0.25
CA GLU A 236 -7.47 14.19 0.38
C GLU A 236 -7.20 15.69 0.56
N ALA A 237 -6.07 16.06 1.17
CA ALA A 237 -5.63 17.44 1.32
C ALA A 237 -4.99 18.07 0.06
N LEU A 238 -4.84 17.32 -1.03
CA LEU A 238 -4.31 17.85 -2.29
C LEU A 238 -5.32 18.78 -2.96
N ARG A 239 -4.88 19.99 -3.32
CA ARG A 239 -5.64 20.88 -4.22
C ARG A 239 -5.75 20.26 -5.61
N THR A 240 -6.78 20.65 -6.37
CA THR A 240 -7.02 20.15 -7.73
C THR A 240 -5.77 20.21 -8.62
N VAL A 241 -5.02 21.31 -8.58
CA VAL A 241 -3.78 21.47 -9.37
C VAL A 241 -2.71 20.47 -8.92
N GLN A 242 -2.51 20.28 -7.61
CA GLN A 242 -1.54 19.32 -7.08
C GLN A 242 -1.93 17.88 -7.44
N LYS A 243 -3.22 17.55 -7.37
CA LYS A 243 -3.75 16.25 -7.78
C LYS A 243 -3.52 16.00 -9.27
N ARG A 244 -3.75 16.98 -10.15
CA ARG A 244 -3.44 16.89 -11.58
C ARG A 244 -1.96 16.60 -11.83
N VAL A 245 -1.06 17.33 -11.17
CA VAL A 245 0.39 17.09 -11.26
C VAL A 245 0.73 15.67 -10.83
N LEU A 246 0.16 15.19 -9.72
CA LEU A 246 0.36 13.82 -9.26
C LEU A 246 -0.11 12.79 -10.31
N LEU A 247 -1.28 12.98 -10.92
CA LEU A 247 -1.80 12.10 -11.97
C LEU A 247 -0.87 12.08 -13.20
N ILE A 248 -0.34 13.23 -13.63
CA ILE A 248 0.63 13.32 -14.74
C ILE A 248 1.89 12.51 -14.39
N VAL A 249 2.45 12.72 -13.19
CA VAL A 249 3.65 11.99 -12.75
C VAL A 249 3.38 10.49 -12.72
N LYS A 250 2.23 10.05 -12.20
CA LYS A 250 1.83 8.62 -12.21
C LYS A 250 1.69 8.07 -13.63
N ALA A 251 1.06 8.81 -14.53
CA ALA A 251 0.86 8.40 -15.93
C ALA A 251 2.20 8.27 -16.66
N PHE A 252 3.07 9.27 -16.49
CA PHE A 252 4.41 9.26 -17.05
C PHE A 252 5.22 8.08 -16.54
N ASN A 253 5.15 7.79 -15.24
CA ASN A 253 5.83 6.64 -14.65
C ASN A 253 5.28 5.31 -15.17
N LYS A 254 3.95 5.15 -15.26
CA LYS A 254 3.32 3.95 -15.84
C LYS A 254 3.79 3.73 -17.28
N TYR A 255 3.82 4.79 -18.09
CA TYR A 255 4.30 4.73 -19.47
C TYR A 255 5.79 4.39 -19.58
N TYR A 256 6.65 5.05 -18.79
CA TYR A 256 8.09 4.79 -18.80
C TYR A 256 8.40 3.37 -18.35
N ILE A 257 7.77 2.90 -17.26
CA ILE A 257 7.92 1.51 -16.78
C ILE A 257 7.48 0.53 -17.87
N TRP A 258 6.30 0.75 -18.48
CA TRP A 258 5.81 -0.10 -19.56
C TRP A 258 6.80 -0.15 -20.74
N ARG A 259 7.27 1.01 -21.20
CA ARG A 259 8.23 1.09 -22.30
C ARG A 259 9.56 0.41 -21.97
N LEU A 260 10.05 0.54 -20.75
CA LEU A 260 11.28 -0.11 -20.30
C LEU A 260 11.12 -1.63 -20.19
N ILE A 261 9.97 -2.12 -19.72
CA ILE A 261 9.67 -3.56 -19.66
C ILE A 261 9.49 -4.13 -21.07
N SER A 262 8.75 -3.45 -21.95
CA SER A 262 8.50 -3.89 -23.32
C SER A 262 9.74 -3.82 -24.22
N CYS A 263 10.72 -2.97 -23.90
CA CYS A 263 11.96 -2.85 -24.68
C CYS A 263 13.15 -3.62 -24.10
N CYS A 264 13.05 -4.28 -22.94
CA CYS A 264 14.18 -4.95 -22.31
C CYS A 264 13.80 -6.31 -21.69
N GLU A 265 14.26 -7.40 -22.29
CA GLU A 265 14.35 -8.73 -21.65
C GLU A 265 15.31 -8.74 -20.43
N ARG A 266 16.12 -7.69 -20.25
CA ARG A 266 17.15 -7.57 -19.19
C ARG A 266 16.98 -6.33 -18.31
N PHE A 267 15.75 -5.89 -18.04
CA PHE A 267 15.59 -4.81 -17.07
C PHE A 267 15.96 -5.31 -15.66
N ARG A 268 17.13 -4.88 -15.14
CA ARG A 268 17.56 -5.23 -13.79
C ARG A 268 16.59 -4.61 -12.78
N LEU A 269 15.92 -5.45 -11.99
CA LEU A 269 15.03 -5.06 -10.89
C LEU A 269 15.63 -3.94 -10.01
N ASP A 270 16.95 -3.93 -9.83
CA ASP A 270 17.69 -2.95 -9.03
C ASP A 270 17.42 -1.49 -9.41
N THR A 271 17.26 -1.16 -10.70
CA THR A 271 17.01 0.22 -11.14
C THR A 271 15.58 0.66 -10.80
N TYR A 272 14.62 -0.25 -10.98
CA TYR A 272 13.23 -0.03 -10.58
C TYR A 272 13.09 0.07 -9.05
N GLN A 273 13.79 -0.79 -8.31
CA GLN A 273 13.82 -0.77 -6.84
C GLN A 273 14.49 0.50 -6.29
N LYS A 274 15.60 0.97 -6.89
CA LYS A 274 16.24 2.26 -6.53
C LYS A 274 15.33 3.46 -6.81
N TRP A 275 14.54 3.40 -7.89
CA TRP A 275 13.60 4.46 -8.22
C TRP A 275 12.33 4.41 -7.36
N GLN A 276 11.75 3.23 -7.12
CA GLN A 276 10.70 3.04 -6.11
C GLN A 276 11.18 3.48 -4.73
N ALA A 277 12.42 3.19 -4.35
CA ALA A 277 13.02 3.67 -3.11
C ALA A 277 13.13 5.20 -3.09
N LYS A 278 13.41 5.87 -4.22
CA LYS A 278 13.36 7.34 -4.31
C LYS A 278 11.93 7.90 -4.26
N VAL A 279 10.94 7.24 -4.85
CA VAL A 279 9.52 7.64 -4.78
C VAL A 279 8.95 7.40 -3.39
N CYS A 280 9.23 6.25 -2.79
CA CYS A 280 8.98 5.96 -1.39
C CYS A 280 9.74 6.95 -0.51
N ALA A 281 10.98 7.33 -0.82
CA ALA A 281 11.71 8.37 -0.09
C ALA A 281 11.13 9.77 -0.31
N MET A 282 10.52 10.10 -1.44
CA MET A 282 9.78 11.36 -1.63
C MET A 282 8.46 11.36 -0.84
N ARG A 283 7.77 10.20 -0.77
CA ARG A 283 6.60 9.98 0.10
C ARG A 283 6.99 9.98 1.59
N CYS A 284 8.17 9.46 1.92
CA CYS A 284 8.73 9.43 3.26
C CYS A 284 9.51 10.69 3.63
N GLN A 285 9.92 11.57 2.71
CA GLN A 285 10.46 12.92 3.01
C GLN A 285 9.32 13.88 3.39
N ALA A 286 8.09 13.45 3.12
CA ALA A 286 6.91 13.92 3.82
C ALA A 286 6.76 13.26 5.22
N PHE A 287 7.79 12.63 5.81
CA PHE A 287 7.85 12.09 7.19
C PHE A 287 9.28 12.14 7.79
#